data_AF-A0A0Q8Q3T3-F1
#
_entry.id   AF-A0A0Q8Q3T3-F1
#
_cell.length_a   1.000
_cell.length_b   1.000
_cell.length_c   1.000
_cell.angle_alpha   90.00
_cell.angle_beta   90.00
_cell.angle_gamma   90.00
#
_symmetry.space_group_name_H-M   'P 1'
#
loop_
_entity.id
_entity.type
_entity.pdbx_description
1 polymer ?
#
loop_
_entity_poly.entity_id
_entity_poly.type
_entity_poly.pdbx_seq_one_letter_code
_entity_poly.pdbx_strand_id
1 'polypeptide(L)'
;MTELLKPAAPAHPRGLLDRLNGPHHRASLNVFLFIVIAHWAEHLTQAYQIWVLDWPVPKSKGMLGLAYPWLVTSEWMHYGYALIMLIGLFTLRRGFVGRGRAWWTAALVIQFWHHIEHLLLFAQAQSGHILFGKPVATSLLQLVVPRVELHLFYNTVVFLPMVIAMYLHLRPNATELAESSCSCHPAERQLVDA
;
A
#
# COMPACT_ATOMS: atom_id res chain seq x y z
N MET A 1 -39.20 39.47 -16.17
CA MET A 1 -38.12 38.99 -17.05
C MET A 1 -37.40 37.90 -16.28
N THR A 2 -37.84 36.66 -16.49
CA THR A 2 -37.42 35.48 -15.71
C THR A 2 -36.09 35.00 -16.26
N GLU A 3 -35.00 35.15 -15.51
CA GLU A 3 -33.74 34.51 -15.86
C GLU A 3 -33.91 32.98 -15.75
N LEU A 4 -33.89 32.32 -16.91
CA LEU A 4 -33.76 30.87 -17.01
C LEU A 4 -32.40 30.47 -16.42
N LEU A 5 -32.43 29.82 -15.25
CA LEU A 5 -31.30 29.07 -14.72
C LEU A 5 -30.84 28.05 -15.78
N LYS A 6 -29.69 28.34 -16.37
CA LYS A 6 -29.01 27.45 -17.30
C LYS A 6 -28.65 26.16 -16.55
N PRO A 7 -29.06 24.97 -17.01
CA PRO A 7 -28.65 23.73 -16.38
C PRO A 7 -27.12 23.65 -16.40
N ALA A 8 -26.53 23.36 -15.24
CA ALA A 8 -25.10 23.14 -15.10
C ALA A 8 -24.65 22.09 -16.12
N ALA A 9 -23.60 22.39 -16.88
CA ALA A 9 -23.04 21.47 -17.87
C ALA A 9 -22.73 20.11 -17.22
N PRO A 10 -22.95 18.98 -17.93
CA PRO A 10 -22.64 17.66 -17.39
C PRO A 10 -21.16 17.59 -17.00
N ALA A 11 -20.91 17.15 -15.77
CA ALA A 11 -19.56 16.99 -15.23
C ALA A 11 -18.69 16.18 -16.20
N HIS A 12 -17.48 16.66 -16.47
CA HIS A 12 -16.46 16.04 -17.33
C HIS A 12 -16.39 14.51 -17.17
N PRO A 13 -16.01 13.76 -18.22
CA PRO A 13 -15.73 12.34 -18.08
C PRO A 13 -14.66 12.14 -17.00
N ARG A 14 -15.09 11.64 -15.84
CA ARG A 14 -14.21 11.35 -14.69
C ARG A 14 -13.20 10.31 -15.13
N GLY A 15 -11.92 10.66 -15.11
CA GLY A 15 -10.84 9.73 -15.43
C GLY A 15 -10.83 8.55 -14.44
N LEU A 16 -10.14 7.46 -14.78
CA LEU A 16 -10.05 6.28 -13.92
C LEU A 16 -9.63 6.64 -12.49
N LEU A 17 -8.60 7.49 -12.34
CA LEU A 17 -8.13 7.96 -11.04
C LEU A 17 -9.21 8.72 -10.26
N ASP A 18 -10.03 9.53 -10.92
CA ASP A 18 -11.10 10.29 -10.26
C ASP A 18 -12.21 9.35 -9.78
N ARG A 19 -12.49 8.29 -10.53
CA ARG A 19 -13.47 7.26 -10.13
C ARG A 19 -12.98 6.46 -8.91
N LEU A 20 -11.72 6.06 -8.91
CA LEU A 20 -11.07 5.33 -7.82
C LEU A 20 -10.91 6.16 -6.54
N ASN A 21 -10.86 7.49 -6.65
CA ASN A 21 -10.74 8.40 -5.50
C ASN A 21 -12.04 9.12 -5.13
N GLY A 22 -13.11 8.89 -5.90
CA GLY A 22 -14.44 9.45 -5.68
C GLY A 22 -15.46 8.34 -5.38
N PRO A 23 -16.40 8.03 -6.30
CA PRO A 23 -17.47 7.06 -6.07
C PRO A 23 -17.03 5.65 -5.68
N HIS A 24 -15.88 5.17 -6.16
CA HIS A 24 -15.40 3.82 -5.85
C HIS A 24 -14.34 3.77 -4.76
N HIS A 25 -14.02 4.89 -4.11
CA HIS A 25 -12.90 4.97 -3.18
C HIS A 25 -12.96 3.95 -2.05
N ARG A 26 -14.14 3.79 -1.42
CA ARG A 26 -14.33 2.77 -0.37
C ARG A 26 -14.05 1.35 -0.87
N ALA A 27 -14.53 1.01 -2.06
CA ALA A 27 -14.30 -0.30 -2.66
C ALA A 27 -12.82 -0.49 -3.01
N SER A 28 -12.17 0.52 -3.58
CA SER A 28 -10.75 0.49 -3.92
C SER A 28 -9.86 0.36 -2.67
N LEU A 29 -10.19 1.05 -1.58
CA LEU A 29 -9.51 0.89 -0.29
C LEU A 29 -9.69 -0.52 0.28
N ASN A 30 -10.88 -1.12 0.16
CA ASN A 30 -11.10 -2.50 0.63
C ASN A 30 -10.30 -3.53 -0.17
N VAL A 31 -10.23 -3.37 -1.51
CA VAL A 31 -9.38 -4.23 -2.34
C VAL A 31 -7.91 -4.07 -1.96
N PHE A 32 -7.46 -2.83 -1.75
CA PHE A 32 -6.10 -2.58 -1.32
C PHE A 32 -5.81 -3.15 0.07
N LEU A 33 -6.75 -3.02 1.01
CA LEU A 33 -6.66 -3.61 2.35
C LEU A 33 -6.53 -5.14 2.27
N PHE A 34 -7.32 -5.81 1.41
CA PHE A 34 -7.21 -7.25 1.22
C PHE A 34 -5.79 -7.67 0.79
N ILE A 35 -5.20 -6.95 -0.17
CA ILE A 35 -3.83 -7.19 -0.64
C ILE A 35 -2.83 -7.01 0.53
N VAL A 36 -2.96 -5.91 1.28
CA VAL A 36 -2.11 -5.60 2.45
C VAL A 36 -2.17 -6.69 3.50
N ILE A 37 -3.37 -7.15 3.85
CA ILE A 37 -3.57 -8.20 4.87
C ILE A 37 -3.04 -9.55 4.38
N ALA A 38 -3.26 -9.91 3.10
CA ALA A 38 -2.72 -11.14 2.54
C ALA A 38 -1.18 -11.19 2.63
N HIS A 39 -0.51 -10.07 2.37
CA HIS A 39 0.93 -9.96 2.51
C HIS A 39 1.41 -9.98 3.96
N TRP A 40 0.70 -9.30 4.86
CA TRP A 40 0.98 -9.41 6.29
C TRP A 40 0.85 -10.85 6.78
N ALA A 41 -0.17 -11.58 6.33
CA ALA A 41 -0.34 -12.99 6.68
C ALA A 41 0.87 -13.83 6.24
N GLU A 42 1.41 -13.58 5.04
CA GLU A 42 2.62 -14.25 4.56
C GLU A 42 3.81 -14.03 5.49
N HIS A 43 4.09 -12.76 5.83
CA HIS A 43 5.24 -12.41 6.66
C HIS A 43 5.09 -12.78 8.13
N LEU A 44 3.88 -12.67 8.70
CA LEU A 44 3.61 -13.12 10.06
C LEU A 44 3.71 -14.64 10.19
N THR A 45 3.28 -15.38 9.17
CA THR A 45 3.45 -16.83 9.14
C THR A 45 4.92 -17.19 9.06
N GLN A 46 5.72 -16.49 8.24
CA GLN A 46 7.17 -16.67 8.18
C GLN A 46 7.84 -16.36 9.53
N ALA A 47 7.47 -15.24 10.17
CA ALA A 47 7.94 -14.86 11.49
C ALA A 47 7.62 -15.94 12.55
N TYR A 48 6.39 -16.45 12.54
CA TYR A 48 5.97 -17.52 13.44
C TYR A 48 6.75 -18.81 13.22
N GLN A 49 6.99 -19.21 11.96
CA GLN A 49 7.82 -20.36 11.62
C GLN A 49 9.24 -20.22 12.19
N ILE A 50 9.84 -19.03 12.09
CA ILE A 50 11.21 -18.79 12.57
C ILE A 50 11.27 -18.76 14.09
N TRP A 51 10.45 -17.94 14.75
CA TRP A 51 10.64 -17.63 16.18
C TRP A 51 9.80 -18.47 17.13
N VAL A 52 8.70 -19.07 16.67
CA VAL A 52 7.84 -19.91 17.52
C VAL A 52 8.07 -21.39 17.22
N LEU A 53 8.22 -21.77 15.95
CA LEU A 53 8.46 -23.17 15.56
C LEU A 53 9.95 -23.52 15.44
N ASP A 54 10.84 -22.54 15.59
CA ASP A 54 12.30 -22.70 15.48
C ASP A 54 12.74 -23.30 14.13
N TRP A 55 12.01 -23.00 13.06
CA TRP A 55 12.39 -23.46 11.72
C TRP A 55 13.57 -22.63 11.20
N PRO A 56 14.58 -23.29 10.59
CA PRO A 56 15.64 -22.59 9.89
C PRO A 56 15.07 -21.66 8.82
N VAL A 57 15.61 -20.43 8.69
CA VAL A 57 15.16 -19.42 7.72
C VAL A 57 14.92 -19.97 6.29
N PRO A 58 15.77 -20.86 5.72
CA PRO A 58 15.52 -21.44 4.40
C PRO A 58 14.25 -22.31 4.28
N LYS A 59 13.72 -22.81 5.40
CA LYS A 59 12.48 -23.59 5.50
C LYS A 59 11.27 -22.72 5.85
N SER A 60 11.49 -21.52 6.38
CA SER A 60 10.45 -20.59 6.81
C SER A 60 9.96 -19.73 5.65
N LYS A 61 9.02 -20.31 4.88
CA LYS A 61 8.55 -19.77 3.59
C LYS A 61 7.24 -18.99 3.66
N GLY A 62 6.66 -18.76 4.84
CA GLY A 62 5.35 -18.12 4.94
C GLY A 62 4.20 -19.08 4.63
N MET A 63 3.01 -18.55 4.32
CA MET A 63 1.81 -19.35 4.06
C MET A 63 1.78 -19.86 2.61
N LEU A 64 1.91 -18.94 1.64
CA LEU A 64 1.94 -19.23 0.22
C LEU A 64 3.25 -19.90 -0.19
N GLY A 65 4.39 -19.51 0.38
CA GLY A 65 5.66 -20.12 0.02
C GLY A 65 5.83 -21.57 0.47
N LEU A 66 5.02 -22.07 1.41
CA LEU A 66 4.96 -23.51 1.70
C LEU A 66 4.25 -24.29 0.59
N ALA A 67 3.16 -23.75 0.04
CA ALA A 67 2.40 -24.36 -1.05
C ALA A 67 3.08 -24.18 -2.41
N TYR A 68 3.71 -23.02 -2.64
CA TYR A 68 4.34 -22.65 -3.90
C TYR A 68 5.73 -22.03 -3.66
N PRO A 69 6.76 -22.83 -3.37
CA PRO A 69 8.09 -22.34 -3.00
C PRO A 69 8.73 -21.38 -4.00
N TRP A 70 8.46 -21.58 -5.30
CA TRP A 70 9.05 -20.76 -6.37
C TRP A 70 8.62 -19.28 -6.30
N LEU A 71 7.42 -18.99 -5.75
CA LEU A 71 6.93 -17.63 -5.56
C LEU A 71 7.86 -16.88 -4.61
N VAL A 72 8.11 -17.44 -3.43
CA VAL A 72 8.94 -16.79 -2.39
C VAL A 72 10.45 -16.87 -2.65
N THR A 73 10.93 -17.86 -3.42
CA THR A 73 12.36 -17.94 -3.76
C THR A 73 12.73 -17.03 -4.94
N SER A 74 11.74 -16.50 -5.66
CA SER A 74 11.98 -15.52 -6.72
C SER A 74 12.00 -14.10 -6.15
N GLU A 75 12.89 -13.25 -6.68
CA GLU A 75 12.82 -11.80 -6.40
C GLU A 75 11.61 -11.15 -7.11
N TRP A 76 10.96 -11.86 -8.05
CA TRP A 76 9.75 -11.40 -8.75
C TRP A 76 8.56 -11.17 -7.82
N MET A 77 8.29 -12.10 -6.90
CA MET A 77 7.16 -11.95 -5.98
C MET A 77 7.36 -10.74 -5.07
N HIS A 78 8.57 -10.60 -4.50
CA HIS A 78 8.92 -9.49 -3.64
C HIS A 78 8.80 -8.14 -4.36
N TYR A 79 9.44 -8.02 -5.53
CA TYR A 79 9.42 -6.79 -6.31
C TYR A 79 8.01 -6.46 -6.84
N GLY A 80 7.29 -7.46 -7.35
CA GLY A 80 5.93 -7.30 -7.85
C GLY A 80 4.98 -6.81 -6.77
N TYR A 81 5.07 -7.36 -5.55
CA TYR A 81 4.27 -6.89 -4.43
C TYR A 81 4.64 -5.46 -4.01
N ALA A 82 5.94 -5.14 -3.95
CA ALA A 82 6.40 -3.78 -3.64
C ALA A 82 5.87 -2.74 -4.65
N LEU A 83 5.78 -3.12 -5.93
CA LEU A 83 5.21 -2.29 -6.98
C LEU A 83 3.70 -2.11 -6.83
N ILE A 84 2.95 -3.19 -6.52
CA ILE A 84 1.50 -3.12 -6.24
C ILE A 84 1.23 -2.18 -5.06
N MET A 85 2.01 -2.27 -3.99
CA MET A 85 1.93 -1.38 -2.84
C MET A 85 2.17 0.08 -3.22
N LEU A 86 3.22 0.35 -3.99
CA LEU A 86 3.55 1.70 -4.45
C LEU A 86 2.44 2.29 -5.31
N ILE A 87 1.93 1.51 -6.27
CA ILE A 87 0.81 1.92 -7.14
C ILE A 87 -0.45 2.18 -6.30
N GLY A 88 -0.81 1.29 -5.38
CA GLY A 88 -1.97 1.45 -4.51
C GLY A 88 -1.90 2.71 -3.65
N LEU A 89 -0.77 2.93 -2.95
CA LEU A 89 -0.55 4.13 -2.14
C LEU A 89 -0.58 5.40 -3.01
N PHE A 90 0.08 5.40 -4.16
CA PHE A 90 0.11 6.58 -5.04
C PHE A 90 -1.28 6.89 -5.61
N THR A 91 -1.96 5.88 -6.15
CA THR A 91 -3.25 6.06 -6.84
C THR A 91 -4.36 6.47 -5.88
N LEU A 92 -4.43 5.88 -4.68
CA LEU A 92 -5.49 6.14 -3.70
C LEU A 92 -5.24 7.39 -2.85
N ARG A 93 -4.07 8.02 -2.96
CA ARG A 93 -3.72 9.22 -2.18
C ARG A 93 -4.71 10.38 -2.39
N ARG A 94 -5.30 10.52 -3.58
CA ARG A 94 -6.17 11.67 -3.91
C ARG A 94 -7.50 11.65 -3.15
N GLY A 95 -7.96 10.49 -2.70
CA GLY A 95 -9.18 10.36 -1.90
C GLY A 95 -9.01 10.78 -0.43
N PHE A 96 -7.76 10.95 0.02
CA PHE A 96 -7.45 11.47 1.35
C PHE A 96 -7.27 13.00 1.32
N VAL A 97 -7.78 13.66 2.37
CA VAL A 97 -7.65 15.09 2.65
C VAL A 97 -7.08 15.33 4.04
N GLY A 98 -6.71 16.58 4.35
CA GLY A 98 -6.20 17.00 5.66
C GLY A 98 -5.16 16.07 6.29
N ARG A 99 -5.39 15.70 7.55
CA ARG A 99 -4.45 14.89 8.34
C ARG A 99 -4.31 13.47 7.80
N GLY A 100 -5.40 12.86 7.34
CA GLY A 100 -5.37 11.53 6.74
C GLY A 100 -4.43 11.47 5.53
N ARG A 101 -4.44 12.52 4.69
CA ARG A 101 -3.54 12.65 3.53
C ARG A 101 -2.07 12.76 3.93
N ALA A 102 -1.77 13.47 5.02
CA ALA A 102 -0.41 13.60 5.51
C ALA A 102 0.18 12.24 5.90
N TRP A 103 -0.55 11.45 6.70
CA TRP A 103 -0.12 10.12 7.11
C TRP A 103 -0.07 9.11 5.94
N TRP A 104 -1.01 9.19 4.99
CA TRP A 104 -0.95 8.38 3.77
C TRP A 104 0.28 8.74 2.91
N THR A 105 0.64 10.02 2.87
CA THR A 105 1.87 10.48 2.18
C THR A 105 3.12 9.98 2.90
N ALA A 106 3.14 9.96 4.23
CA ALA A 106 4.23 9.37 4.99
C ALA A 106 4.40 7.87 4.67
N ALA A 107 3.30 7.10 4.63
CA ALA A 107 3.32 5.71 4.19
C ALA A 107 3.92 5.56 2.78
N LEU A 108 3.49 6.41 1.84
CA LEU A 108 3.97 6.41 0.46
C LEU A 108 5.47 6.70 0.37
N VAL A 109 5.99 7.67 1.11
CA VAL A 109 7.42 8.01 1.11
C VAL A 109 8.26 6.85 1.65
N ILE A 110 7.83 6.24 2.76
CA ILE A 110 8.53 5.08 3.34
C ILE A 110 8.46 3.89 2.39
N GLN A 111 7.29 3.60 1.81
CA GLN A 111 7.12 2.53 0.83
C GLN A 111 7.95 2.77 -0.44
N PHE A 112 8.11 4.02 -0.87
CA PHE A 112 8.95 4.35 -2.01
C PHE A 112 10.41 4.01 -1.74
N TRP A 113 10.93 4.35 -0.56
CA TRP A 113 12.27 3.94 -0.14
C TRP A 113 12.39 2.41 -0.07
N HIS A 114 11.44 1.74 0.58
CA HIS A 114 11.40 0.27 0.66
C HIS A 114 11.36 -0.37 -0.73
N HIS A 115 10.65 0.22 -1.69
CA HIS A 115 10.65 -0.22 -3.08
C HIS A 115 12.02 -0.07 -3.75
N ILE A 116 12.79 0.99 -3.47
CA ILE A 116 14.15 1.15 -4.01
C ILE A 116 15.06 0.00 -3.56
N GLU A 117 14.98 -0.40 -2.28
CA GLU A 117 15.72 -1.56 -1.76
C GLU A 117 15.32 -2.85 -2.50
N HIS A 118 14.03 -3.05 -2.76
CA HIS A 118 13.53 -4.18 -3.55
C HIS A 118 13.98 -4.13 -5.01
N LEU A 119 13.96 -2.96 -5.65
CA LEU A 119 14.43 -2.78 -7.01
C LEU A 119 15.92 -3.10 -7.11
N LEU A 120 16.71 -2.72 -6.12
CA LEU A 120 18.14 -3.03 -6.05
C LEU A 120 18.38 -4.54 -5.96
N LEU A 121 17.63 -5.26 -5.13
CA LEU A 121 17.68 -6.73 -5.05
C LEU A 121 17.27 -7.39 -6.37
N PHE A 122 16.16 -6.92 -6.95
CA PHE A 122 15.64 -7.42 -8.22
C PHE A 122 16.66 -7.24 -9.35
N ALA A 123 17.25 -6.05 -9.47
CA ALA A 123 18.26 -5.75 -10.48
C ALA A 123 19.52 -6.63 -10.34
N GLN A 124 20.01 -6.85 -9.11
CA GLN A 124 21.12 -7.77 -8.86
C GLN A 124 20.76 -9.20 -9.30
N ALA A 125 19.56 -9.69 -8.93
CA ALA A 125 19.12 -11.03 -9.28
C ALA A 125 18.90 -11.24 -10.78
N GLN A 126 18.40 -10.23 -11.51
CA GLN A 126 18.19 -10.34 -12.96
C GLN A 126 19.49 -10.21 -13.76
N SER A 127 20.42 -9.37 -13.30
CA SER A 127 21.67 -9.11 -14.01
C SER A 127 22.80 -10.08 -13.65
N GLY A 128 22.67 -10.79 -12.53
CA GLY A 128 23.73 -11.64 -11.97
C GLY A 128 24.86 -10.85 -11.30
N HIS A 129 24.82 -9.51 -11.32
CA HIS A 129 25.83 -8.66 -10.69
C HIS A 129 25.50 -8.42 -9.22
N ILE A 130 26.09 -9.22 -8.33
CA ILE A 130 25.94 -9.06 -6.88
C ILE A 130 26.85 -7.94 -6.36
N LEU A 131 26.28 -7.02 -5.58
CA LEU A 131 26.99 -5.86 -5.04
C LEU A 131 27.62 -6.15 -3.68
N PHE A 132 28.47 -5.22 -3.22
CA PHE A 132 29.05 -5.19 -1.87
C PHE A 132 29.89 -6.42 -1.49
N GLY A 133 30.36 -7.20 -2.47
CA GLY A 133 31.13 -8.43 -2.24
C GLY A 133 30.35 -9.52 -1.49
N LYS A 134 29.01 -9.45 -1.51
CA LYS A 134 28.16 -10.43 -0.83
C LYS A 134 27.94 -11.67 -1.71
N PRO A 135 27.63 -12.84 -1.12
CA PRO A 135 27.38 -14.07 -1.88
C PRO A 135 25.98 -14.11 -2.52
N VAL A 136 25.08 -13.20 -2.12
CA VAL A 136 23.68 -13.13 -2.59
C VAL A 136 23.26 -11.67 -2.76
N ALA A 137 22.22 -11.43 -3.54
CA ALA A 137 21.64 -10.10 -3.70
C ALA A 137 21.34 -9.49 -2.32
N THR A 138 21.93 -8.32 -2.06
CA THR A 138 21.88 -7.65 -0.76
C THR A 138 21.58 -6.17 -0.98
N SER A 139 20.60 -5.64 -0.25
CA SER A 139 20.20 -4.24 -0.29
C SER A 139 21.07 -3.37 0.64
N LEU A 140 20.87 -2.05 0.66
CA LEU A 140 21.67 -1.11 1.46
C LEU A 140 21.52 -1.36 2.96
N LEU A 141 20.29 -1.33 3.50
CA LEU A 141 20.10 -1.58 4.93
C LEU A 141 20.35 -3.04 5.33
N GLN A 142 20.30 -3.99 4.38
CA GLN A 142 20.65 -5.38 4.65
C GLN A 142 22.15 -5.60 4.95
N LEU A 143 23.00 -4.60 4.73
CA LEU A 143 24.41 -4.66 5.12
C LEU A 143 24.58 -4.72 6.65
N VAL A 144 23.61 -4.21 7.41
CA VAL A 144 23.67 -4.07 8.87
C VAL A 144 22.49 -4.69 9.61
N VAL A 145 21.35 -4.95 8.94
CA VAL A 145 20.18 -5.63 9.51
C VAL A 145 19.86 -6.88 8.69
N PRO A 146 19.58 -8.06 9.29
CA PRO A 146 19.24 -9.23 8.50
C PRO A 146 17.89 -9.08 7.76
N ARG A 147 17.74 -9.83 6.66
CA ARG A 147 16.67 -9.63 5.67
C ARG A 147 15.27 -9.70 6.26
N VAL A 148 15.01 -10.68 7.12
CA VAL A 148 13.65 -10.97 7.63
C VAL A 148 13.20 -9.85 8.57
N GLU A 149 14.06 -9.49 9.51
CA GLU A 149 13.85 -8.44 10.49
C GLU A 149 13.66 -7.08 9.81
N LEU A 150 14.51 -6.79 8.82
CA LEU A 150 14.39 -5.57 8.03
C LEU A 150 13.06 -5.49 7.28
N HIS A 151 12.61 -6.59 6.68
CA HIS A 151 11.34 -6.62 5.96
C HIS A 151 10.15 -6.43 6.91
N LEU A 152 10.12 -7.12 8.05
CA LEU A 152 9.07 -6.91 9.06
C LEU A 152 9.07 -5.48 9.60
N PHE A 153 10.24 -4.90 9.82
CA PHE A 153 10.38 -3.51 10.19
C PHE A 153 9.74 -2.60 9.15
N TYR A 154 10.13 -2.73 7.87
CA TYR A 154 9.55 -1.94 6.77
C TYR A 154 8.02 -2.10 6.68
N ASN A 155 7.53 -3.34 6.73
CA ASN A 155 6.09 -3.61 6.70
C ASN A 155 5.36 -2.90 7.84
N THR A 156 5.96 -2.90 9.04
CA THR A 156 5.40 -2.19 10.19
C THR A 156 5.40 -0.68 10.01
N VAL A 157 6.53 -0.08 9.60
CA VAL A 157 6.65 1.38 9.47
C VAL A 157 5.91 1.96 8.26
N VAL A 158 5.55 1.14 7.27
CA VAL A 158 4.60 1.52 6.21
C VAL A 158 3.15 1.35 6.69
N PHE A 159 2.84 0.23 7.33
CA PHE A 159 1.47 -0.11 7.73
C PHE A 159 0.92 0.82 8.82
N LEU A 160 1.72 1.19 9.82
CA LEU A 160 1.25 2.06 10.91
C LEU A 160 0.75 3.43 10.41
N PRO A 161 1.51 4.18 9.58
CA PRO A 161 0.99 5.38 8.94
C PRO A 161 -0.29 5.15 8.10
N MET A 162 -0.42 4.01 7.42
CA MET A 162 -1.66 3.68 6.69
C MET A 162 -2.85 3.51 7.64
N VAL A 163 -2.66 2.82 8.77
CA VAL A 163 -3.70 2.65 9.79
C VAL A 163 -4.10 4.00 10.39
N ILE A 164 -3.13 4.86 10.71
CA ILE A 164 -3.39 6.22 11.22
C ILE A 164 -4.15 7.04 10.17
N ALA A 165 -3.71 6.99 8.90
CA ALA A 165 -4.38 7.66 7.79
C ALA A 165 -5.83 7.21 7.65
N MET A 166 -6.09 5.90 7.71
CA MET A 166 -7.43 5.33 7.63
C MET A 166 -8.30 5.70 8.83
N TYR A 167 -7.75 5.69 10.03
CA TYR A 167 -8.45 6.11 11.25
C TYR A 167 -8.91 7.57 11.14
N LEU A 168 -8.00 8.47 10.73
CA LEU A 168 -8.30 9.88 10.54
C LEU A 168 -9.24 10.12 9.35
N HIS A 169 -9.08 9.35 8.26
CA HIS A 169 -9.98 9.41 7.12
C HIS A 169 -11.40 9.07 7.54
N LEU A 170 -11.61 7.98 8.28
CA LEU A 170 -12.95 7.58 8.73
C LEU A 170 -13.51 8.45 9.88
N ARG A 171 -12.70 9.34 10.45
CA ARG A 171 -13.10 10.28 11.53
C ARG A 171 -12.66 11.72 11.21
N PRO A 172 -13.20 12.32 10.13
CA PRO A 172 -12.81 13.66 9.72
C PRO A 172 -13.34 14.71 10.71
N ASN A 173 -12.62 15.82 10.84
CA ASN A 173 -13.17 17.04 11.43
C ASN A 173 -14.07 17.78 10.42
N ALA A 174 -14.71 18.89 10.82
CA ALA A 174 -15.66 19.59 9.95
C ALA A 174 -15.03 20.09 8.64
N THR A 175 -13.79 20.61 8.70
CA THR A 175 -13.05 21.08 7.52
C THR A 175 -12.70 19.93 6.59
N GLU A 176 -12.18 18.82 7.14
CA GLU A 176 -11.83 17.62 6.38
C GLU A 176 -13.07 16.98 5.74
N LEU A 177 -14.20 16.98 6.43
CA LEU A 177 -15.46 16.47 5.89
C LEU A 177 -15.96 17.31 4.71
N ALA A 178 -15.90 18.64 4.83
CA ALA A 178 -16.29 19.57 3.76
C ALA A 178 -15.40 19.47 2.51
N GLU A 179 -14.11 19.13 2.68
CA GLU A 179 -13.18 18.89 1.57
C GLU A 179 -13.33 17.49 0.95
N SER A 180 -13.91 16.54 1.68
CA SER A 180 -14.03 15.15 1.23
C SER A 180 -15.11 14.99 0.16
N SER A 181 -14.80 14.28 -0.93
CA SER A 181 -15.72 14.06 -2.07
C SER A 181 -15.86 12.59 -2.47
N CYS A 182 -15.33 11.68 -1.64
CA CYS A 182 -15.28 10.25 -1.91
C CYS A 182 -16.45 9.48 -1.25
N SER A 183 -16.64 8.22 -1.65
CA SER A 183 -17.72 7.36 -1.14
C SER A 183 -17.55 6.87 0.30
N CYS A 184 -16.47 7.22 0.98
CA CYS A 184 -16.23 6.87 2.38
C CYS A 184 -17.03 7.76 3.35
N HIS A 185 -17.39 8.98 2.93
CA HIS A 185 -18.26 9.89 3.67
C HIS A 185 -19.54 10.12 2.89
N PRO A 186 -20.56 9.27 3.08
CA PRO A 186 -21.88 9.51 2.52
C PRO A 186 -22.56 10.65 3.30
N ALA A 187 -22.08 11.88 3.14
CA ALA A 187 -22.85 13.06 3.50
C ALA A 187 -23.94 13.25 2.42
N GLU A 188 -25.18 12.94 2.79
CA GLU A 188 -26.39 13.68 2.39
C GLU A 188 -26.58 13.99 0.89
N ARG A 189 -26.43 12.97 0.03
CA ARG A 189 -26.92 13.06 -1.36
C ARG A 189 -28.45 12.94 -1.47
N GLN A 190 -29.17 12.93 -0.34
CA GLN A 190 -30.62 12.69 -0.24
C GLN A 190 -31.47 13.96 -0.07
N LEU A 191 -30.88 15.14 0.16
CA LEU A 191 -31.65 16.39 0.31
C LEU A 191 -31.70 17.27 -0.95
N VAL A 192 -31.09 16.85 -2.06
CA VAL A 192 -31.13 17.60 -3.33
C VAL A 192 -32.10 16.96 -4.34
N ASP A 193 -32.56 15.73 -4.08
CA ASP A 193 -33.49 14.97 -4.94
C ASP A 193 -34.86 14.71 -4.26
N ALA A 194 -35.22 15.44 -3.19
CA ALA A 194 -36.53 15.40 -2.52
C ALA A 194 -37.18 16.79 -2.52
#